data_AF-A0A3D3TGD7-F1
#
_entry.id   AF-A0A3D3TGD7-F1
#
_cell.length_a   1.000
_cell.length_b   1.000
_cell.length_c   1.000
_cell.angle_alpha   90.00
_cell.angle_beta   90.00
_cell.angle_gamma   90.00
#
_symmetry.space_group_name_H-M   'P 1'
#
loop_
_entity.id
_entity.type
_entity.pdbx_description
1 polymer ?
#
loop_
_entity_poly.entity_id
_entity_poly.type
_entity_poly.pdbx_seq_one_letter_code
_entity_poly.pdbx_strand_id
1 'polypeptide(L)'
;MKDVVIFLLVILFVASCGDGEDNYSYLSQPDVQAETATIKFETASNQSLFEYTLQAKEMVIDWGDGSPLGEYMFFGDIRETDSIKALSYTYTNPGAYDIKVKALQLRALLLSGSGDNSISELILTDCNRLRKLYCEDQPLTELDMKDCRELRVLSCGSSQQELTLNNLSVPLKLGELYINGPLSSGDLDLSMNDSIRILELRKTNLTFIQLGGLPELRSVNFEACPGLTNIYLGENSLL
;
A
#
# COMPACT_ATOMS: atom_id res chain seq x y z
N MET A 1 -45.97 12.33 35.17
CA MET A 1 -45.39 11.59 34.04
C MET A 1 -44.24 12.47 33.55
N LYS A 2 -43.00 11.99 33.66
CA LYS A 2 -41.79 12.82 33.50
C LYS A 2 -41.43 12.92 32.01
N ASP A 3 -41.30 14.14 31.51
CA ASP A 3 -40.72 14.43 30.21
C ASP A 3 -39.21 14.12 30.23
N VAL A 4 -38.77 13.27 29.31
CA VAL A 4 -37.36 12.94 29.10
C VAL A 4 -36.82 13.88 28.04
N VAL A 5 -36.05 14.89 28.46
CA VAL A 5 -35.29 15.77 27.57
C VAL A 5 -33.96 15.09 27.26
N ILE A 6 -33.78 14.65 26.01
CA ILE A 6 -32.52 14.12 25.49
C ILE A 6 -31.59 15.31 25.24
N PHE A 7 -30.50 15.42 26.01
CA PHE A 7 -29.43 16.38 25.75
C PHE A 7 -28.54 15.83 24.61
N LEU A 8 -28.65 16.45 23.43
CA LEU A 8 -27.65 16.34 22.37
C LEU A 8 -26.40 17.12 22.80
N LEU A 9 -25.32 16.40 23.11
CA LEU A 9 -24.01 16.96 23.40
C LEU A 9 -23.38 17.46 22.09
N VAL A 10 -23.66 18.71 21.74
CA VAL A 10 -22.92 19.45 20.72
C VAL A 10 -21.64 19.96 21.40
N ILE A 11 -20.52 19.30 21.15
CA ILE A 11 -19.21 19.78 21.59
C ILE A 11 -18.79 20.92 20.64
N LEU A 12 -19.04 22.15 21.08
CA LEU A 12 -18.45 23.37 20.52
C LEU A 12 -17.01 23.49 21.02
N PHE A 13 -16.03 23.31 20.15
CA PHE A 13 -14.65 23.74 20.44
C PHE A 13 -14.53 25.23 20.14
N VAL A 14 -14.34 25.99 21.22
CA VAL A 14 -14.04 27.42 21.21
C VAL A 14 -12.60 27.60 20.73
N ALA A 15 -12.39 28.46 19.74
CA ALA A 15 -11.06 28.86 19.29
C ALA A 15 -10.31 29.57 20.42
N SER A 16 -9.16 29.02 20.82
CA SER A 16 -8.17 29.69 21.64
C SER A 16 -6.93 29.91 20.78
N CYS A 17 -6.58 31.17 20.54
CA CYS A 17 -5.32 31.55 19.92
C CYS A 17 -4.21 31.37 20.97
N GLY A 18 -3.36 30.36 20.81
CA GLY A 18 -2.19 30.12 21.64
C GLY A 18 -1.10 29.43 20.83
N ASP A 19 0.11 29.97 20.86
CA ASP A 19 1.31 29.40 20.24
C ASP A 19 1.74 28.11 20.97
N GLY A 20 1.03 27.02 20.70
CA GLY A 20 1.40 25.66 21.06
C GLY A 20 1.15 24.74 19.87
N GLU A 21 2.07 23.83 19.56
CA GLU A 21 1.80 22.72 18.65
C GLU A 21 0.69 21.86 19.28
N ASP A 22 -0.56 22.18 18.96
CA ASP A 22 -1.70 21.50 19.54
C ASP A 22 -1.76 20.05 19.03
N ASN A 23 -1.70 19.09 19.97
CA ASN A 23 -1.76 17.64 19.73
C ASN A 23 -3.17 17.13 19.32
N TYR A 24 -3.91 17.88 18.50
CA TYR A 24 -5.22 17.46 18.01
C TYR A 24 -5.09 16.62 16.74
N SER A 25 -5.86 15.53 16.68
CA SER A 25 -6.03 14.71 15.47
C SER A 25 -6.65 15.55 14.36
N TYR A 26 -5.94 15.74 13.25
CA TYR A 26 -6.48 16.45 12.09
C TYR A 26 -7.55 15.62 11.39
N LEU A 27 -7.50 14.29 11.45
CA LEU A 27 -8.51 13.41 10.87
C LEU A 27 -9.90 13.56 11.49
N SER A 28 -9.99 14.18 12.68
CA SER A 28 -11.25 14.49 13.36
C SER A 28 -12.05 15.64 12.73
N GLN A 29 -11.45 16.45 11.84
CA GLN A 29 -12.17 17.55 11.20
C GLN A 29 -13.02 17.04 10.01
N PRO A 30 -14.24 17.56 9.83
CA PRO A 30 -15.21 17.00 8.87
C PRO A 30 -14.79 17.12 7.39
N ASP A 31 -13.97 18.10 7.04
CA ASP A 31 -13.59 18.41 5.65
C ASP A 31 -12.16 18.00 5.28
N VAL A 32 -11.49 17.19 6.11
CA VAL A 32 -10.12 16.76 5.82
C VAL A 32 -10.09 15.77 4.66
N GLN A 33 -9.48 16.18 3.55
CA GLN A 33 -9.06 15.28 2.50
C GLN A 33 -7.99 14.33 3.06
N ALA A 34 -8.32 13.04 3.09
CA ALA A 34 -7.47 12.00 3.65
C ALA A 34 -7.25 10.90 2.62
N GLU A 35 -6.08 10.27 2.70
CA GLU A 35 -5.74 9.09 1.93
C GLU A 35 -6.49 7.90 2.54
N THR A 36 -7.03 7.01 1.70
CA THR A 36 -7.67 5.79 2.22
C THR A 36 -7.07 4.54 1.60
N ALA A 37 -6.91 3.52 2.44
CA ALA A 37 -6.57 2.17 2.03
C ALA A 37 -7.63 1.20 2.59
N THR A 38 -8.27 0.43 1.72
CA THR A 38 -9.11 -0.70 2.12
C THR A 38 -8.32 -1.98 1.89
N ILE A 39 -8.16 -2.77 2.94
CA ILE A 39 -7.41 -4.03 2.94
C ILE A 39 -8.41 -5.13 3.30
N LYS A 40 -8.68 -6.04 2.36
CA LYS A 40 -9.50 -7.22 2.63
C LYS A 40 -8.63 -8.31 3.22
N PHE A 41 -8.63 -8.38 4.54
CA PHE A 41 -7.83 -9.30 5.33
C PHE A 41 -8.61 -10.58 5.61
N GLU A 42 -8.02 -11.72 5.33
CA GLU A 42 -8.60 -13.04 5.57
C GLU A 42 -7.71 -13.84 6.50
N THR A 43 -8.33 -14.55 7.44
CA THR A 43 -7.62 -15.44 8.34
C THR A 43 -8.42 -16.70 8.67
N ALA A 44 -7.74 -17.84 8.69
CA ALA A 44 -8.35 -19.15 8.94
C ALA A 44 -8.22 -19.63 10.40
N SER A 45 -7.42 -18.93 11.21
CA SER A 45 -7.11 -19.31 12.58
C SER A 45 -7.82 -18.41 13.60
N ASN A 46 -8.04 -18.93 14.81
CA ASN A 46 -8.44 -18.10 15.94
C ASN A 46 -7.22 -17.36 16.49
N GLN A 47 -7.45 -16.18 17.09
CA GLN A 47 -6.38 -15.35 17.66
C GLN A 47 -5.31 -14.95 16.62
N SER A 48 -5.74 -14.72 15.39
CA SER A 48 -4.83 -14.40 14.30
C SER A 48 -4.38 -12.96 14.35
N LEU A 49 -3.08 -12.75 14.09
CA LEU A 49 -2.45 -11.46 14.24
C LEU A 49 -2.27 -10.77 12.89
N PHE A 50 -2.88 -9.61 12.75
CA PHE A 50 -2.50 -8.64 11.73
C PHE A 50 -1.20 -7.97 12.22
N GLU A 51 -0.05 -8.29 11.61
CA GLU A 51 1.30 -7.80 11.99
C GLU A 51 1.96 -6.94 10.89
N TYR A 52 1.15 -6.25 10.09
CA TYR A 52 1.67 -5.46 8.99
C TYR A 52 2.13 -4.07 9.45
N THR A 53 3.05 -3.46 8.69
CA THR A 53 3.58 -2.13 9.04
C THR A 53 2.99 -1.07 8.13
N LEU A 54 2.40 -0.04 8.71
CA LEU A 54 1.81 1.08 8.01
C LEU A 54 2.45 2.38 8.50
N GLN A 55 2.94 3.19 7.57
CA GLN A 55 3.58 4.47 7.89
C GLN A 55 2.70 5.62 7.44
N ALA A 56 2.18 6.41 8.39
CA ALA A 56 1.52 7.68 8.12
C ALA A 56 1.83 8.71 9.23
N LYS A 57 1.55 9.99 8.98
CA LYS A 57 1.61 11.04 10.03
C LYS A 57 0.50 10.84 11.04
N GLU A 58 -0.67 10.51 10.54
CA GLU A 58 -1.86 10.26 11.34
C GLU A 58 -2.68 9.19 10.63
N MET A 59 -3.28 8.27 11.38
CA MET A 59 -4.21 7.30 10.84
C MET A 59 -5.30 6.92 11.85
N VAL A 60 -6.49 6.68 11.31
CA VAL A 60 -7.60 6.03 11.98
C VAL A 60 -7.88 4.74 11.23
N ILE A 61 -8.05 3.64 11.97
CA ILE A 61 -8.21 2.30 11.43
C ILE A 61 -9.51 1.70 11.96
N ASP A 62 -10.42 1.37 11.04
CA ASP A 62 -11.54 0.47 11.28
C ASP A 62 -11.07 -0.96 10.98
N TRP A 63 -11.11 -1.84 11.98
CA TRP A 63 -10.63 -3.22 11.87
C TRP A 63 -11.63 -4.15 11.18
N GLY A 64 -12.83 -3.68 10.86
CA GLY A 64 -13.84 -4.45 10.12
C GLY A 64 -14.56 -5.53 10.96
N ASP A 65 -14.28 -5.64 12.26
CA ASP A 65 -14.91 -6.61 13.18
C ASP A 65 -15.84 -5.96 14.22
N GLY A 66 -16.03 -4.64 14.14
CA GLY A 66 -16.85 -3.86 15.08
C GLY A 66 -16.15 -3.46 16.38
N SER A 67 -14.86 -3.79 16.54
CA SER A 67 -14.04 -3.31 17.65
C SER A 67 -13.81 -1.80 17.56
N PRO A 68 -13.43 -1.15 18.68
CA PRO A 68 -13.09 0.27 18.66
C PRO A 68 -12.01 0.60 17.62
N LEU A 69 -12.12 1.78 17.01
CA LEU A 69 -11.17 2.26 16.02
C LEU A 69 -9.76 2.30 16.61
N GLY A 70 -8.77 1.88 15.81
CA GLY A 70 -7.36 2.14 16.09
C GLY A 70 -7.03 3.59 15.73
N GLU A 71 -6.37 4.31 16.63
CA GLU A 71 -5.89 5.67 16.36
C GLU A 71 -4.37 5.71 16.51
N TYR A 72 -3.71 6.39 15.57
CA TYR A 72 -2.27 6.56 15.60
C TYR A 72 -1.89 7.97 15.12
N MET A 73 -1.02 8.62 15.89
CA MET A 73 -0.43 9.92 15.57
C MET A 73 1.09 9.84 15.73
N PHE A 74 1.80 10.33 14.73
CA PHE A 74 3.25 10.51 14.73
C PHE A 74 3.58 12.00 14.75
N PHE A 75 4.21 12.44 15.84
CA PHE A 75 4.55 13.84 16.09
C PHE A 75 5.94 14.25 15.55
N GLY A 76 6.69 13.33 14.94
CA GLY A 76 8.01 13.61 14.35
C GLY A 76 7.96 13.91 12.85
N ASP A 77 9.09 14.34 12.29
CA ASP A 77 9.30 14.31 10.84
C ASP A 77 9.40 12.87 10.38
N ILE A 78 8.47 12.42 9.54
CA ILE A 78 8.53 11.08 8.95
C ILE A 78 9.79 11.01 8.07
N ARG A 79 10.81 10.26 8.48
CA ARG A 79 11.99 9.96 7.64
C ARG A 79 11.74 8.69 6.84
N GLU A 80 12.40 8.56 5.69
CA GLU A 80 12.26 7.39 4.80
C GLU A 80 12.70 6.06 5.44
N THR A 81 13.50 6.16 6.51
CA THR A 81 14.05 5.05 7.29
C THR A 81 13.26 4.74 8.55
N ASP A 82 12.27 5.56 8.89
CA ASP A 82 11.51 5.34 10.11
C ASP A 82 10.56 4.16 9.87
N SER A 83 10.87 3.00 10.43
CA SER A 83 9.88 1.94 10.65
C SER A 83 8.83 2.48 11.62
N ILE A 84 7.81 3.13 11.07
CA ILE A 84 6.71 3.61 11.88
C ILE A 84 5.80 2.42 12.16
N LYS A 85 5.99 1.89 13.37
CA LYS A 85 5.19 0.93 14.15
C LYS A 85 4.52 -0.20 13.35
N ALA A 86 4.97 -1.43 13.60
CA ALA A 86 4.17 -2.62 13.31
C ALA A 86 2.79 -2.45 13.97
N LEU A 87 1.74 -2.45 13.15
CA LEU A 87 0.38 -2.53 13.66
C LEU A 87 0.16 -3.98 14.03
N SER A 88 -0.14 -4.22 15.30
CA SER A 88 -0.47 -5.53 15.82
C SER A 88 -1.92 -5.51 16.26
N TYR A 89 -2.78 -6.23 15.55
CA TYR A 89 -4.19 -6.38 15.91
C TYR A 89 -4.61 -7.85 15.87
N THR A 90 -5.25 -8.33 16.93
CA THR A 90 -5.62 -9.76 17.05
C THR A 90 -7.09 -9.96 16.74
N TYR A 91 -7.36 -10.65 15.63
CA TYR A 91 -8.69 -11.15 15.31
C TYR A 91 -9.01 -12.38 16.15
N THR A 92 -10.09 -12.31 16.93
CA THR A 92 -10.44 -13.40 17.84
C THR A 92 -10.87 -14.66 17.09
N ASN A 93 -11.57 -14.50 15.97
CA ASN A 93 -12.17 -15.56 15.17
C ASN A 93 -11.59 -15.56 13.74
N PRO A 94 -11.66 -16.69 13.03
CA PRO A 94 -11.42 -16.70 11.59
C PRO A 94 -12.51 -15.93 10.84
N GLY A 95 -12.15 -15.37 9.69
CA GLY A 95 -13.07 -14.62 8.86
C GLY A 95 -12.37 -13.76 7.81
N ALA A 96 -13.20 -13.02 7.08
CA ALA A 96 -12.78 -11.95 6.18
C ALA A 96 -13.18 -10.62 6.79
N TYR A 97 -12.27 -9.65 6.78
CA TYR A 97 -12.39 -8.37 7.45
C TYR A 97 -11.99 -7.25 6.49
N ASP A 98 -12.88 -6.28 6.32
CA ASP A 98 -12.58 -5.08 5.55
C ASP A 98 -11.91 -4.05 6.47
N ILE A 99 -10.59 -4.06 6.48
CA ILE A 99 -9.81 -3.07 7.25
C ILE A 99 -9.80 -1.78 6.46
N LYS A 100 -10.26 -0.69 7.07
CA LYS A 100 -10.28 0.64 6.44
C LYS A 100 -9.34 1.57 7.18
N VAL A 101 -8.31 2.00 6.47
CA VAL A 101 -7.35 2.98 6.95
C VAL A 101 -7.70 4.32 6.35
N LYS A 102 -7.94 5.32 7.18
CA LYS A 102 -7.98 6.74 6.80
C LYS A 102 -6.73 7.40 7.34
N ALA A 103 -5.94 8.04 6.50
CA ALA A 103 -4.60 8.52 6.86
C ALA A 103 -4.27 9.91 6.32
N LEU A 104 -3.35 10.58 7.01
CA LEU A 104 -2.65 11.76 6.52
C LEU A 104 -1.17 11.43 6.33
N GLN A 105 -0.67 11.75 5.14
CA GLN A 105 0.70 11.44 4.73
C GLN A 105 1.02 9.95 4.80
N LEU A 106 0.17 9.10 4.22
CA LEU A 106 0.46 7.68 4.07
C LEU A 106 1.67 7.50 3.15
N ARG A 107 2.76 6.92 3.68
CA ARG A 107 4.06 6.81 2.98
C ARG A 107 4.49 5.40 2.69
N ALA A 108 4.09 4.43 3.52
CA ALA A 108 4.45 3.05 3.31
C ALA A 108 3.35 2.10 3.76
N LEU A 109 3.14 1.06 2.97
CA LEU A 109 2.34 -0.12 3.30
C LEU A 109 3.26 -1.35 3.15
N LEU A 110 3.61 -1.99 4.25
CA LEU A 110 4.38 -3.24 4.29
C LEU A 110 3.41 -4.37 4.65
N LEU A 111 2.77 -4.90 3.62
CA LEU A 111 1.70 -5.89 3.65
C LEU A 111 2.18 -7.30 3.28
N SER A 112 3.49 -7.53 3.21
CA SER A 112 4.05 -8.88 3.06
C SER A 112 3.96 -9.61 4.42
N GLY A 113 3.30 -10.75 4.46
CA GLY A 113 3.03 -11.50 5.69
C GLY A 113 3.28 -12.99 5.53
N SER A 114 3.44 -13.68 6.65
CA SER A 114 3.61 -15.13 6.73
C SER A 114 2.48 -15.77 7.54
N GLY A 115 2.08 -16.99 7.17
CA GLY A 115 1.10 -17.78 7.90
C GLY A 115 -0.25 -17.90 7.18
N ASP A 116 -1.31 -18.19 7.94
CA ASP A 116 -2.67 -18.42 7.41
C ASP A 116 -3.43 -17.12 7.13
N ASN A 117 -2.72 -15.99 7.13
CA ASN A 117 -3.27 -14.66 6.93
C ASN A 117 -2.99 -14.20 5.50
N SER A 118 -4.00 -13.68 4.85
CA SER A 118 -3.90 -13.23 3.47
C SER A 118 -4.64 -11.92 3.23
N ILE A 119 -4.19 -11.20 2.21
CA ILE A 119 -4.85 -10.01 1.69
C ILE A 119 -5.29 -10.33 0.28
N SER A 120 -6.60 -10.44 0.07
CA SER A 120 -7.19 -10.78 -1.23
C SER A 120 -7.50 -9.54 -2.08
N GLU A 121 -7.60 -8.37 -1.45
CA GLU A 121 -7.89 -7.11 -2.12
C GLU A 121 -7.21 -5.93 -1.41
N LEU A 122 -6.64 -5.02 -2.19
CA LEU A 122 -6.06 -3.76 -1.73
C LEU A 122 -6.57 -2.62 -2.62
N ILE A 123 -7.38 -1.73 -2.04
CA ILE A 123 -7.85 -0.52 -2.72
C ILE A 123 -7.15 0.69 -2.12
N LEU A 124 -6.50 1.48 -2.97
CA LEU A 124 -5.83 2.72 -2.60
C LEU A 124 -6.56 3.90 -3.24
N THR A 125 -6.91 4.90 -2.45
CA THR A 125 -7.59 6.12 -2.93
C THR A 125 -6.86 7.36 -2.41
N ASP A 126 -6.57 8.29 -3.32
CA ASP A 126 -5.87 9.55 -3.04
C ASP A 126 -4.47 9.41 -2.41
N CYS A 127 -3.88 8.20 -2.38
CA CYS A 127 -2.58 7.84 -1.77
C CYS A 127 -1.35 8.41 -2.49
N ASN A 128 -1.42 9.67 -2.94
CA ASN A 128 -0.42 10.31 -3.79
C ASN A 128 0.95 10.47 -3.12
N ARG A 129 1.01 10.31 -1.79
CA ARG A 129 2.24 10.41 -1.00
C ARG A 129 2.86 9.05 -0.68
N LEU A 130 2.23 7.94 -1.08
CA LEU A 130 2.73 6.59 -0.88
C LEU A 130 4.05 6.43 -1.65
N ARG A 131 5.12 6.04 -0.96
CA ARG A 131 6.47 5.86 -1.53
C ARG A 131 6.86 4.40 -1.62
N LYS A 132 6.30 3.55 -0.76
CA LYS A 132 6.67 2.15 -0.61
C LYS A 132 5.42 1.29 -0.51
N LEU A 133 5.30 0.32 -1.39
CA LEU A 133 4.26 -0.70 -1.33
C LEU A 133 4.91 -2.08 -1.45
N TYR A 134 4.81 -2.86 -0.39
CA TYR A 134 5.23 -4.26 -0.36
C TYR A 134 3.99 -5.09 -0.06
N CYS A 135 3.61 -5.97 -0.97
CA CYS A 135 2.47 -6.87 -0.85
C CYS A 135 2.78 -8.21 -1.55
N GLU A 136 4.02 -8.68 -1.37
CA GLU A 136 4.46 -9.98 -1.85
C GLU A 136 3.78 -11.11 -1.09
N ASP A 137 3.64 -12.25 -1.78
CA ASP A 137 3.05 -13.47 -1.25
C ASP A 137 1.64 -13.27 -0.71
N GLN A 138 0.91 -12.30 -1.26
CA GLN A 138 -0.52 -12.09 -1.03
C GLN A 138 -1.32 -12.55 -2.26
N PRO A 139 -2.51 -13.17 -2.08
CA PRO A 139 -3.38 -13.61 -3.17
C PRO A 139 -4.19 -12.44 -3.76
N LEU A 140 -3.51 -11.35 -4.11
CA LEU A 140 -4.10 -10.24 -4.88
C LEU A 140 -4.30 -10.68 -6.33
N THR A 141 -5.50 -10.47 -6.89
CA THR A 141 -5.75 -10.66 -8.33
C THR A 141 -5.52 -9.39 -9.13
N GLU A 142 -5.61 -8.23 -8.47
CA GLU A 142 -5.49 -6.91 -9.08
C GLU A 142 -4.77 -5.95 -8.13
N LEU A 143 -3.95 -5.08 -8.69
CA LEU A 143 -3.36 -3.94 -7.99
C LEU A 143 -3.35 -2.72 -8.92
N ASP A 144 -4.01 -1.65 -8.50
CA ASP A 144 -4.11 -0.38 -9.23
C ASP A 144 -3.29 0.72 -8.55
N MET A 145 -2.38 1.36 -9.30
CA MET A 145 -1.47 2.41 -8.82
C MET A 145 -1.85 3.83 -9.27
N LYS A 146 -3.06 4.06 -9.80
CA LYS A 146 -3.50 5.37 -10.34
C LYS A 146 -3.26 6.56 -9.41
N ASP A 147 -3.40 6.35 -8.10
CA ASP A 147 -3.32 7.35 -7.05
C ASP A 147 -1.99 7.29 -6.28
N CYS A 148 -0.96 6.60 -6.80
CA CYS A 148 0.31 6.37 -6.11
C CYS A 148 1.47 7.16 -6.74
N ARG A 149 1.28 8.46 -7.06
CA ARG A 149 2.21 9.25 -7.91
C ARG A 149 3.64 9.39 -7.38
N GLU A 150 3.83 9.30 -6.07
CA GLU A 150 5.16 9.35 -5.43
C GLU A 150 5.76 7.96 -5.14
N LEU A 151 5.17 6.88 -5.67
CA LEU A 151 5.63 5.51 -5.43
C LEU A 151 7.04 5.31 -5.98
N ARG A 152 7.95 4.84 -5.12
CA ARG A 152 9.37 4.64 -5.43
C ARG A 152 9.78 3.17 -5.42
N VAL A 153 9.15 2.39 -4.54
CA VAL A 153 9.40 0.96 -4.43
C VAL A 153 8.07 0.24 -4.51
N LEU A 154 7.96 -0.67 -5.46
CA LEU A 154 6.87 -1.63 -5.57
C LEU A 154 7.44 -3.05 -5.52
N SER A 155 6.87 -3.85 -4.64
CA SER A 155 7.20 -5.25 -4.44
C SER A 155 5.88 -6.01 -4.29
N CYS A 156 5.54 -6.83 -5.28
CA CYS A 156 4.21 -7.42 -5.41
C CYS A 156 4.20 -8.77 -6.13
N GLY A 157 3.04 -9.44 -6.03
CA GLY A 157 2.78 -10.73 -6.69
C GLY A 157 2.96 -11.92 -5.75
N SER A 158 2.44 -13.07 -6.17
CA SER A 158 2.57 -14.33 -5.46
C SER A 158 2.71 -15.48 -6.44
N SER A 159 3.21 -16.63 -5.97
CA SER A 159 3.24 -17.84 -6.80
C SER A 159 1.90 -18.59 -6.87
N GLN A 160 0.85 -18.11 -6.17
CA GLN A 160 -0.40 -18.85 -6.01
C GLN A 160 -1.42 -18.55 -7.12
N GLN A 161 -1.38 -17.34 -7.68
CA GLN A 161 -2.34 -16.87 -8.68
C GLN A 161 -1.74 -15.76 -9.54
N GLU A 162 -2.41 -15.45 -10.63
CA GLU A 162 -2.01 -14.36 -11.50
C GLU A 162 -2.40 -12.98 -10.93
N LEU A 163 -1.53 -11.99 -11.14
CA LEU A 163 -1.77 -10.61 -10.75
C LEU A 163 -1.97 -9.72 -12.00
N THR A 164 -3.02 -8.92 -12.00
CA THR A 164 -3.18 -7.81 -12.93
C THR A 164 -2.60 -6.54 -12.32
N LEU A 165 -1.60 -5.95 -12.98
CA LEU A 165 -1.01 -4.66 -12.59
C LEU A 165 -1.59 -3.55 -13.45
N ASN A 166 -2.32 -2.63 -12.84
CA ASN A 166 -2.96 -1.51 -13.51
C ASN A 166 -2.22 -0.20 -13.24
N ASN A 167 -2.21 0.68 -14.25
CA ASN A 167 -1.60 2.01 -14.18
C ASN A 167 -0.10 2.00 -13.86
N LEU A 168 0.66 1.01 -14.37
CA LEU A 168 2.12 1.13 -14.49
C LEU A 168 2.55 2.03 -15.65
N SER A 169 1.69 2.24 -16.65
CA SER A 169 1.95 3.12 -17.79
C SER A 169 1.66 4.60 -17.51
N VAL A 170 1.47 4.99 -16.24
CA VAL A 170 1.42 6.39 -15.80
C VAL A 170 2.78 6.79 -15.22
N PRO A 171 3.16 8.07 -15.22
CA PRO A 171 4.41 8.49 -14.62
C PRO A 171 4.36 8.31 -13.10
N LEU A 172 5.07 7.28 -12.62
CA LEU A 172 5.39 7.06 -11.21
C LEU A 172 6.86 7.42 -10.98
N LYS A 173 7.25 7.59 -9.72
CA LYS A 173 8.66 7.79 -9.34
C LYS A 173 9.37 6.48 -9.02
N LEU A 174 8.94 5.38 -9.65
CA LEU A 174 9.44 4.03 -9.38
C LEU A 174 10.95 3.99 -9.66
N GLY A 175 11.71 3.71 -8.61
CA GLY A 175 13.14 3.41 -8.68
C GLY A 175 13.44 1.93 -8.60
N GLU A 176 12.58 1.17 -7.91
CA GLU A 176 12.74 -0.26 -7.69
C GLU A 176 11.41 -0.97 -7.92
N LEU A 177 11.44 -2.00 -8.78
CA LEU A 177 10.29 -2.81 -9.11
C LEU A 177 10.63 -4.30 -8.97
N TYR A 178 9.93 -4.96 -8.05
CA TYR A 178 10.04 -6.39 -7.79
C TYR A 178 8.68 -7.04 -8.06
N ILE A 179 8.64 -7.99 -9.00
CA ILE A 179 7.43 -8.77 -9.32
C ILE A 179 7.75 -10.24 -9.17
N ASN A 180 6.98 -10.94 -8.33
CA ASN A 180 7.09 -12.38 -8.12
C ASN A 180 5.80 -13.10 -8.54
N GLY A 181 5.91 -14.05 -9.45
CA GLY A 181 4.79 -14.87 -9.92
C GLY A 181 4.17 -14.40 -11.23
N PRO A 182 3.15 -15.12 -11.73
CA PRO A 182 2.58 -14.87 -13.03
C PRO A 182 1.74 -13.59 -13.07
N LEU A 183 1.75 -12.90 -14.20
CA LEU A 183 0.93 -11.73 -14.49
C LEU A 183 -0.22 -12.12 -15.42
N SER A 184 -1.40 -11.52 -15.25
CA SER A 184 -2.55 -11.84 -16.10
C SER A 184 -2.40 -11.33 -17.54
N SER A 185 -1.59 -10.28 -17.74
CA SER A 185 -1.14 -9.86 -19.06
C SER A 185 0.27 -10.38 -19.30
N GLY A 186 0.51 -11.01 -20.46
CA GLY A 186 1.83 -11.53 -20.82
C GLY A 186 2.86 -10.46 -21.21
N ASP A 187 2.52 -9.19 -20.97
CA ASP A 187 3.30 -7.99 -21.29
C ASP A 187 3.35 -7.06 -20.07
N LEU A 188 4.42 -6.27 -19.97
CA LEU A 188 4.62 -5.29 -18.89
C LEU A 188 5.11 -3.96 -19.49
N ASP A 189 4.27 -2.92 -19.44
CA ASP A 189 4.62 -1.59 -19.95
C ASP A 189 5.23 -0.72 -18.84
N LEU A 190 6.53 -0.45 -18.98
CA LEU A 190 7.31 0.38 -18.06
C LEU A 190 7.73 1.73 -18.68
N SER A 191 7.24 2.05 -19.88
CA SER A 191 7.75 3.16 -20.70
C SER A 191 7.65 4.55 -20.06
N MET A 192 6.77 4.73 -19.09
CA MET A 192 6.56 6.00 -18.37
C MET A 192 7.30 6.08 -17.02
N ASN A 193 8.10 5.06 -16.68
CA ASN A 193 8.83 4.96 -15.40
C ASN A 193 10.35 5.09 -15.62
N ASP A 194 10.77 6.24 -16.14
CA ASP A 194 12.18 6.55 -16.51
C ASP A 194 13.18 6.46 -15.34
N SER A 195 12.67 6.47 -14.11
CA SER A 195 13.45 6.50 -12.87
C SER A 195 13.85 5.11 -12.37
N ILE A 196 13.40 4.02 -13.00
CA ILE A 196 13.68 2.65 -12.58
C ILE A 196 15.18 2.38 -12.67
N ARG A 197 15.76 1.93 -11.55
CA ARG A 197 17.18 1.56 -11.38
C ARG A 197 17.35 0.07 -11.22
N ILE A 198 16.39 -0.58 -10.56
CA ILE A 198 16.38 -2.01 -10.25
C ILE A 198 15.06 -2.60 -10.74
N LEU A 199 15.17 -3.63 -11.59
CA LEU A 199 14.05 -4.43 -12.07
C LEU A 199 14.31 -5.90 -11.78
N GLU A 200 13.49 -6.50 -10.93
CA GLU A 200 13.54 -7.93 -10.64
C GLU A 200 12.20 -8.59 -10.98
N LEU A 201 12.23 -9.50 -11.94
CA LEU A 201 11.08 -10.31 -12.31
C LEU A 201 11.40 -11.75 -12.01
N ARG A 202 10.62 -12.35 -11.12
CA ARG A 202 10.80 -13.73 -10.67
C ARG A 202 9.57 -14.53 -10.99
N LYS A 203 9.73 -15.71 -11.61
CA LYS A 203 8.62 -16.64 -11.89
C LYS A 203 7.45 -16.00 -12.67
N THR A 204 7.75 -14.97 -13.47
CA THR A 204 6.74 -14.35 -14.33
C THR A 204 6.50 -15.22 -15.57
N ASN A 205 5.32 -15.07 -16.15
CA ASN A 205 4.88 -15.70 -17.39
C ASN A 205 5.06 -14.78 -18.62
N LEU A 206 5.85 -13.71 -18.49
CA LEU A 206 6.14 -12.80 -19.59
C LEU A 206 6.86 -13.53 -20.72
N THR A 207 6.51 -13.19 -21.96
CA THR A 207 7.20 -13.68 -23.16
C THR A 207 8.12 -12.64 -23.80
N PHE A 208 7.81 -11.38 -23.55
CA PHE A 208 8.52 -10.22 -24.05
C PHE A 208 8.66 -9.16 -22.94
N ILE A 209 9.75 -8.40 -22.97
CA ILE A 209 9.88 -7.17 -22.19
C ILE A 209 10.64 -6.08 -22.95
N GLN A 210 10.11 -4.86 -22.85
CA GLN A 210 10.72 -3.64 -23.37
C GLN A 210 11.42 -2.90 -22.22
N LEU A 211 12.75 -2.81 -22.29
CA LEU A 211 13.57 -2.09 -21.33
C LEU A 211 14.09 -0.76 -21.87
N GLY A 212 14.06 -0.54 -23.18
CA GLY A 212 14.47 0.71 -23.81
C GLY A 212 13.69 1.91 -23.27
N GLY A 213 14.38 3.03 -23.05
CA GLY A 213 13.77 4.22 -22.45
C GLY A 213 13.79 4.21 -20.91
N LEU A 214 14.57 3.31 -20.29
CA LEU A 214 14.85 3.28 -18.85
C LEU A 214 16.30 3.74 -18.60
N PRO A 215 16.59 5.06 -18.71
CA PRO A 215 17.97 5.58 -18.72
C PRO A 215 18.72 5.37 -17.39
N GLU A 216 17.99 5.18 -16.28
CA GLU A 216 18.55 4.96 -14.95
C GLU A 216 18.75 3.48 -14.59
N LEU A 217 18.40 2.55 -15.48
CA LEU A 217 18.44 1.12 -15.22
C LEU A 217 19.87 0.61 -15.02
N ARG A 218 20.11 -0.04 -13.88
CA ARG A 218 21.45 -0.51 -13.44
C ARG A 218 21.50 -1.99 -13.12
N SER A 219 20.36 -2.56 -12.73
CA SER A 219 20.25 -3.97 -12.36
C SER A 219 18.98 -4.55 -12.92
N VAL A 220 19.11 -5.69 -13.61
CA VAL A 220 18.00 -6.47 -14.14
C VAL A 220 18.22 -7.93 -13.75
N ASN A 221 17.22 -8.53 -13.12
CA ASN A 221 17.22 -9.95 -12.80
C ASN A 221 15.94 -10.62 -13.32
N PHE A 222 16.11 -11.67 -14.12
CA PHE A 222 15.03 -12.52 -14.61
C PHE A 222 15.21 -13.92 -14.05
N GLU A 223 14.70 -14.17 -12.85
CA GLU A 223 14.79 -15.49 -12.22
C GLU A 223 13.59 -16.35 -12.61
N ALA A 224 13.86 -17.56 -13.12
CA ALA A 224 12.82 -18.55 -13.39
C ALA A 224 11.64 -18.02 -14.23
N CYS A 225 11.92 -17.20 -15.25
CA CYS A 225 10.93 -16.71 -16.23
C CYS A 225 11.05 -17.53 -17.54
N PRO A 226 10.56 -18.78 -17.59
CA PRO A 226 10.84 -19.72 -18.67
C PRO A 226 10.25 -19.31 -20.02
N GLY A 227 9.22 -18.45 -20.02
CA GLY A 227 8.57 -17.95 -21.23
C GLY A 227 9.29 -16.76 -21.87
N LEU A 228 10.19 -16.09 -21.14
CA LEU A 228 10.80 -14.84 -21.58
C LEU A 228 11.88 -15.12 -22.64
N THR A 229 11.53 -14.94 -23.91
CA THR A 229 12.46 -15.17 -25.04
C THR A 229 12.93 -13.89 -25.70
N ASN A 230 12.20 -12.78 -25.50
CA ASN A 230 12.44 -11.54 -26.24
C ASN A 230 12.65 -10.38 -25.26
N ILE A 231 13.88 -9.86 -25.20
CA ILE A 231 14.24 -8.69 -24.38
C ILE A 231 14.70 -7.59 -25.32
N TYR A 232 14.01 -6.45 -25.33
CA TYR A 232 14.45 -5.28 -26.10
C TYR A 232 15.12 -4.28 -25.17
N LEU A 233 16.39 -3.99 -25.41
CA LEU A 233 17.18 -3.10 -24.57
C LEU A 233 17.13 -1.62 -24.99
N GLY A 234 16.73 -1.33 -26.23
CA GLY A 234 16.74 0.03 -26.79
C GLY A 234 18.09 0.74 -26.64
N GLU A 235 18.08 2.07 -26.56
CA GLU A 235 19.27 2.89 -26.32
C GLU A 235 19.62 3.02 -24.83
N ASN A 236 19.55 1.92 -24.07
CA ASN A 236 20.08 1.92 -22.71
C ASN A 236 21.61 1.78 -22.76
N SER A 237 22.30 2.89 -22.51
CA SER A 237 23.76 3.01 -22.65
C SER A 237 24.62 2.20 -21.64
N LEU A 238 24.03 1.37 -20.78
CA LEU A 238 24.70 0.77 -19.61
C LEU A 238 24.44 -0.72 -19.35
N LEU A 239 23.67 -1.43 -20.20
CA LEU A 239 23.47 -2.89 -20.12
C LEU A 239 24.35 -3.66 -21.13
#